data_AF-A0A6J5WBS0-F1
#
_entry.id   AF-A0A6J5WBS0-F1
#
_cell.length_a   1.000
_cell.length_b   1.000
_cell.length_c   1.000
_cell.angle_alpha   90.00
_cell.angle_beta   90.00
_cell.angle_gamma   90.00
#
_symmetry.space_group_name_H-M   'P 1'
#
loop_
_entity.id
_entity.type
_entity.pdbx_description
1 polymer ?
#
loop_
_entity_poly.entity_id
_entity_poly.type
_entity_poly.pdbx_seq_one_letter_code
_entity_poly.pdbx_strand_id
1 'polypeptide(L)'
;MAEESREALLKKVYYENCPGCKVEQRKELQRGLPIKMLVAVWLVVLSAALPISSLFPFLYFMIRDLHIAKREEDIGYYAGYVGASFMIGRVLTSIFWGVVADRYGRKPVIIIGIAAVVIFNTLFGLSVNFWMAISTRFLLGCLNGLLGPIKAYASEAFREEHQALGMSTVSVAWGIGLIIGPALGGFLAQPADKYPNIFSQNSIFGRFPYFLPCLCISLFAFGVCIASFWLPETLHKHNGNTRLQDDSYEALETASYGSFANEGKQKTEEQIPKENLFKNWPLMSSIIVYCVYSLHDMAYTEIFSLWAVSPRKLGGLSFSTENVGEILAISGFGLFVFQITLYPFVERLLGPVMIARIGGIITIPLLKLPIYSNVIGVLPLPDVKYCICAEECLIFFLYNQITIVTGMFILQNKAVDQRQRGAANGISMTAMSLFKAIGPAAGGALFSWAQTRLDAAILPGSQMIFFILNVVEAIAVLMTFKPFLTLRHE
;
A
#
# COMPACT_ATOMS: atom_id res chain seq x y z
N MET A 1 20.69 -2.38 34.84
CA MET A 1 20.24 -2.85 33.51
C MET A 1 19.84 -4.33 33.52
N ALA A 2 20.71 -5.24 33.99
CA ALA A 2 20.35 -6.67 34.14
C ALA A 2 19.30 -6.92 35.24
N GLU A 3 19.32 -6.16 36.34
CA GLU A 3 18.33 -6.27 37.43
C GLU A 3 16.91 -5.86 37.02
N GLU A 4 16.72 -4.70 36.37
CA GLU A 4 15.39 -4.28 35.89
C GLU A 4 14.79 -5.25 34.85
N SER A 5 15.62 -5.81 33.95
CA SER A 5 15.15 -6.84 33.00
C SER A 5 14.79 -8.14 33.73
N ARG A 6 15.43 -8.45 34.86
CA ARG A 6 15.11 -9.61 35.70
C ARG A 6 13.81 -9.40 36.49
N GLU A 7 13.55 -8.20 37.00
CA GLU A 7 12.28 -7.85 37.65
C GLU A 7 11.08 -7.87 36.70
N ALA A 8 11.23 -7.39 35.46
CA ALA A 8 10.17 -7.45 34.45
C ALA A 8 9.79 -8.91 34.10
N LEU A 9 10.80 -9.77 33.93
CA LEU A 9 10.62 -11.19 33.67
C LEU A 9 9.99 -11.95 34.86
N LEU A 10 10.18 -11.48 36.09
CA LEU A 10 9.57 -12.05 37.29
C LEU A 10 8.08 -11.64 37.45
N LYS A 11 7.65 -10.54 36.83
CA LYS A 11 6.25 -10.04 36.90
C LYS A 11 5.29 -10.69 35.89
N LYS A 12 5.79 -11.39 34.87
CA LYS A 12 4.97 -11.99 33.80
C LYS A 12 5.16 -13.49 33.71
N VAL A 13 4.06 -14.22 33.56
CA VAL A 13 4.08 -15.68 33.36
C VAL A 13 4.35 -15.98 31.87
N TYR A 14 5.53 -16.50 31.55
CA TYR A 14 5.88 -16.95 30.20
C TYR A 14 5.67 -18.46 30.05
N TYR A 15 5.05 -18.86 28.95
CA TYR A 15 4.83 -20.27 28.63
C TYR A 15 5.88 -20.75 27.61
N GLU A 16 6.68 -21.76 27.97
CA GLU A 16 7.79 -22.26 27.12
C GLU A 16 7.36 -22.77 25.73
N ASN A 17 6.11 -23.24 25.61
CA ASN A 17 5.56 -23.75 24.35
C ASN A 17 4.80 -22.69 23.52
N CYS A 18 4.71 -21.45 24.01
CA CYS A 18 4.02 -20.37 23.34
C CYS A 18 5.00 -19.54 22.50
N PRO A 19 4.85 -19.49 21.16
CA PRO A 19 5.76 -18.71 20.31
C PRO A 19 5.67 -17.20 20.60
N GLY A 20 4.47 -16.66 20.87
CA GLY A 20 4.29 -15.26 21.27
C GLY A 20 5.02 -14.90 22.57
N CYS A 21 4.96 -15.75 23.60
CA CYS A 21 5.70 -15.54 24.86
C CYS A 21 7.22 -15.48 24.63
N LYS A 22 7.76 -16.27 23.70
CA LYS A 22 9.19 -16.19 23.34
C LYS A 22 9.56 -14.86 22.70
N VAL A 23 8.67 -14.29 21.90
CA VAL A 23 8.89 -12.96 21.31
C VAL A 23 8.86 -11.90 22.40
N GLU A 24 7.89 -11.92 23.31
CA GLU A 24 7.83 -10.98 24.43
C GLU A 24 9.05 -11.07 25.34
N GLN A 25 9.48 -12.28 25.70
CA GLN A 25 10.69 -12.49 26.48
C GLN A 25 11.92 -11.91 25.75
N ARG A 26 12.02 -12.12 24.43
CA ARG A 26 13.11 -11.60 23.61
C ARG A 26 13.07 -10.07 23.53
N LYS A 27 11.89 -9.46 23.45
CA LYS A 27 11.72 -7.99 23.55
C LYS A 27 12.22 -7.49 24.90
N GLU A 28 11.95 -8.19 25.99
CA GLU A 28 12.35 -7.74 27.32
C GLU A 28 13.85 -7.85 27.61
N LEU A 29 14.49 -8.86 27.01
CA LEU A 29 15.93 -9.09 27.07
C LEU A 29 16.73 -8.16 26.14
N GLN A 30 16.21 -7.84 24.95
CA GLN A 30 16.89 -6.94 24.00
C GLN A 30 16.30 -5.53 24.04
N ARG A 31 16.93 -4.64 24.81
CA ARG A 31 16.57 -3.20 24.86
C ARG A 31 17.07 -2.38 23.66
N GLY A 32 18.00 -2.90 22.86
CA GLY A 32 18.52 -2.21 21.67
C GLY A 32 17.59 -2.32 20.46
N LEU A 33 17.79 -1.45 19.46
CA LEU A 33 16.97 -1.44 18.25
C LEU A 33 17.14 -2.76 17.45
N PRO A 34 16.06 -3.55 17.23
CA PRO A 34 16.16 -4.82 16.54
C PRO A 34 16.19 -4.64 15.01
N ILE A 35 17.33 -4.16 14.49
CA ILE A 35 17.58 -3.86 13.07
C ILE A 35 17.26 -5.07 12.18
N LYS A 36 17.61 -6.29 12.61
CA LYS A 36 17.32 -7.51 11.84
C LYS A 36 15.81 -7.71 11.59
N MET A 37 14.96 -7.39 12.56
CA MET A 37 13.50 -7.49 12.40
C MET A 37 12.97 -6.36 11.52
N LEU A 38 13.49 -5.14 11.64
CA LEU A 38 13.14 -4.02 10.77
C LEU A 38 13.44 -4.35 9.30
N VAL A 39 14.65 -4.83 9.02
CA VAL A 39 15.06 -5.23 7.66
C VAL A 39 14.20 -6.39 7.15
N ALA A 40 13.86 -7.37 7.98
CA ALA A 40 13.00 -8.47 7.56
C ALA A 40 11.58 -8.00 7.21
N VAL A 41 10.96 -7.15 8.03
CA VAL A 41 9.65 -6.53 7.72
C VAL A 41 9.74 -5.71 6.43
N TRP A 42 10.82 -4.95 6.26
CA TRP A 42 11.05 -4.13 5.08
C TRP A 42 11.14 -4.98 3.79
N LEU A 43 11.92 -6.06 3.80
CA LEU A 43 12.07 -6.97 2.66
C LEU A 43 10.74 -7.65 2.30
N VAL A 44 9.97 -8.07 3.31
CA VAL A 44 8.65 -8.69 3.15
C VAL A 44 7.68 -7.71 2.49
N VAL A 45 7.59 -6.47 2.97
CA VAL A 45 6.71 -5.45 2.38
C VAL A 45 7.15 -5.09 0.96
N LEU A 46 8.46 -4.94 0.73
CA LEU A 46 9.01 -4.65 -0.59
C LEU A 46 8.63 -5.74 -1.60
N SER A 47 8.71 -7.02 -1.23
CA SER A 47 8.33 -8.13 -2.11
C SER A 47 6.87 -8.08 -2.56
N ALA A 48 5.97 -7.53 -1.74
CA ALA A 48 4.56 -7.36 -2.09
C ALA A 48 4.27 -6.05 -2.83
N ALA A 49 5.10 -5.01 -2.65
CA ALA A 49 4.95 -3.73 -3.33
C ALA A 49 5.41 -3.80 -4.81
N LEU A 50 6.52 -4.49 -5.08
CA LEU A 50 7.14 -4.53 -6.41
C LEU A 50 6.21 -5.00 -7.55
N PRO A 51 5.41 -6.10 -7.40
CA PRO A 51 4.51 -6.54 -8.47
C PRO A 51 3.44 -5.52 -8.87
N ILE A 52 3.06 -4.63 -7.93
CA ILE A 52 2.05 -3.60 -8.16
C ILE A 52 2.67 -2.43 -8.90
N SER A 53 3.80 -1.92 -8.41
CA SER A 53 4.42 -0.72 -8.95
C SER A 53 5.20 -0.95 -10.25
N SER A 54 5.75 -2.16 -10.46
CA SER A 54 6.46 -2.47 -11.71
C SER A 54 5.56 -2.56 -12.92
N LEU A 55 4.25 -2.68 -12.74
CA LEU A 55 3.30 -2.83 -13.83
C LEU A 55 3.16 -1.56 -14.67
N PHE A 56 3.16 -0.40 -14.01
CA PHE A 56 2.78 0.88 -14.62
C PHE A 56 3.55 1.22 -15.90
N PRO A 57 4.89 1.07 -15.97
CA PRO A 57 5.64 1.47 -17.18
C PRO A 57 5.32 0.64 -18.42
N PHE A 58 4.93 -0.63 -18.27
CA PHE A 58 4.80 -1.56 -19.39
C PHE A 58 3.40 -2.06 -19.67
N LEU A 59 2.42 -1.79 -18.81
CA LEU A 59 1.06 -2.32 -18.95
C LEU A 59 0.40 -1.94 -20.29
N TYR A 60 0.54 -0.70 -20.74
CA TYR A 60 0.01 -0.25 -22.03
C TYR A 60 0.56 -1.13 -23.19
N PHE A 61 1.88 -1.31 -23.21
CA PHE A 61 2.56 -2.11 -24.24
C PHE A 61 2.13 -3.57 -24.17
N MET A 62 1.98 -4.11 -22.96
CA MET A 62 1.53 -5.48 -22.77
C MET A 62 0.14 -5.70 -23.36
N ILE A 63 -0.82 -4.81 -23.11
CA ILE A 63 -2.16 -4.92 -23.68
C ILE A 63 -2.15 -4.78 -25.21
N ARG A 64 -1.32 -3.87 -25.73
CA ARG A 64 -1.13 -3.70 -27.17
C ARG A 64 -0.60 -4.98 -27.82
N ASP A 65 0.43 -5.58 -27.25
CA ASP A 65 1.10 -6.77 -27.78
C ASP A 65 0.26 -8.06 -27.60
N LEU A 66 -0.72 -8.04 -26.69
CA LEU A 66 -1.72 -9.10 -26.56
C LEU A 66 -2.83 -9.04 -27.62
N HIS A 67 -2.87 -7.98 -28.45
CA HIS A 67 -3.79 -7.81 -29.58
C HIS A 67 -5.28 -7.99 -29.24
N ILE A 68 -5.68 -7.67 -28.00
CA ILE A 68 -7.09 -7.78 -27.55
C ILE A 68 -7.93 -6.54 -27.93
N ALA A 69 -7.29 -5.37 -27.95
CA ALA A 69 -7.92 -4.11 -28.29
C ALA A 69 -8.04 -3.98 -29.82
N LYS A 70 -9.27 -3.79 -30.34
CA LYS A 70 -9.49 -3.58 -31.78
C LYS A 70 -9.01 -2.21 -32.25
N ARG A 71 -9.09 -1.22 -31.36
CA ARG A 71 -8.62 0.16 -31.58
C ARG A 71 -7.55 0.48 -30.56
N GLU A 72 -6.59 1.33 -30.95
CA GLU A 72 -5.57 1.84 -30.02
C GLU A 72 -6.19 2.59 -28.83
N GLU A 73 -7.35 3.22 -29.04
CA GLU A 73 -8.09 3.95 -28.01
C GLU A 73 -8.61 3.03 -26.91
N ASP A 74 -8.90 1.76 -27.22
CA ASP A 74 -9.45 0.80 -26.25
C ASP A 74 -8.36 0.18 -25.36
N ILE A 75 -7.07 0.42 -25.65
CA ILE A 75 -5.95 -0.17 -24.89
C ILE A 75 -6.03 0.22 -23.41
N GLY A 76 -6.36 1.49 -23.11
CA GLY A 76 -6.50 1.97 -21.73
C GLY A 76 -7.61 1.25 -20.95
N TYR A 77 -8.74 0.97 -21.59
CA TYR A 77 -9.86 0.23 -21.01
C TYR A 77 -9.44 -1.16 -20.54
N TYR A 78 -8.75 -1.92 -21.40
CA TYR A 78 -8.26 -3.26 -21.07
C TYR A 78 -7.11 -3.22 -20.04
N ALA A 79 -6.22 -2.23 -20.12
CA ALA A 79 -5.17 -2.00 -19.13
C ALA A 79 -5.76 -1.80 -17.73
N GLY A 80 -6.78 -0.94 -17.63
CA GLY A 80 -7.48 -0.66 -16.38
C GLY A 80 -8.04 -1.91 -15.70
N TYR A 81 -8.58 -2.88 -16.45
CA TYR A 81 -9.02 -4.15 -15.87
C TYR A 81 -7.89 -5.01 -15.35
N VAL A 82 -6.75 -5.06 -16.05
CA VAL A 82 -5.57 -5.79 -15.57
C VAL A 82 -5.03 -5.13 -14.29
N GLY A 83 -4.94 -3.80 -14.25
CA GLY A 83 -4.55 -3.05 -13.05
C GLY A 83 -5.51 -3.28 -11.88
N ALA A 84 -6.82 -3.27 -12.13
CA ALA A 84 -7.85 -3.47 -11.11
C ALA A 84 -7.90 -4.91 -10.57
N SER A 85 -7.63 -5.92 -11.40
CA SER A 85 -7.80 -7.35 -11.06
C SER A 85 -7.07 -7.77 -9.78
N PHE A 86 -5.85 -7.27 -9.55
CA PHE A 86 -5.09 -7.52 -8.33
C PHE A 86 -5.82 -6.97 -7.09
N MET A 87 -6.31 -5.74 -7.17
CA MET A 87 -6.97 -5.08 -6.05
C MET A 87 -8.33 -5.71 -5.76
N ILE A 88 -9.09 -6.10 -6.80
CA ILE A 88 -10.35 -6.86 -6.64
C ILE A 88 -10.08 -8.17 -5.90
N GLY A 89 -9.06 -8.93 -6.30
CA GLY A 89 -8.70 -10.17 -5.61
C GLY A 89 -8.39 -9.93 -4.12
N ARG A 90 -7.66 -8.85 -3.83
CA ARG A 90 -7.32 -8.46 -2.45
C ARG A 90 -8.54 -8.04 -1.63
N VAL A 91 -9.51 -7.35 -2.23
CA VAL A 91 -10.76 -6.96 -1.56
C VAL A 91 -11.49 -8.19 -1.04
N LEU A 92 -11.65 -9.20 -1.90
CA LEU A 92 -12.41 -10.42 -1.59
C LEU A 92 -11.79 -11.24 -0.45
N THR A 93 -10.47 -11.22 -0.30
CA THR A 93 -9.75 -12.10 0.63
C THR A 93 -9.05 -11.38 1.78
N SER A 94 -9.01 -10.05 1.80
CA SER A 94 -8.32 -9.26 2.85
C SER A 94 -8.78 -9.60 4.27
N ILE A 95 -10.10 -9.67 4.49
CA ILE A 95 -10.69 -10.03 5.78
C ILE A 95 -10.36 -11.48 6.13
N PHE A 96 -10.46 -12.39 5.14
CA PHE A 96 -10.13 -13.80 5.30
C PHE A 96 -8.70 -13.99 5.80
N TRP A 97 -7.71 -13.35 5.17
CA TRP A 97 -6.31 -13.45 5.59
C TRP A 97 -6.03 -12.82 6.95
N GLY A 98 -6.76 -11.77 7.33
CA GLY A 98 -6.72 -11.24 8.70
C GLY A 98 -7.16 -12.26 9.74
N VAL A 99 -8.33 -12.89 9.52
CA VAL A 99 -8.86 -13.93 10.42
C VAL A 99 -7.93 -15.14 10.48
N VAL A 100 -7.37 -15.56 9.34
CA VAL A 100 -6.40 -16.66 9.29
C VAL A 100 -5.12 -16.29 10.05
N ALA A 101 -4.63 -15.05 9.92
CA ALA A 101 -3.44 -14.59 10.65
C ALA A 101 -3.65 -14.58 12.16
N ASP A 102 -4.84 -14.18 12.62
CA ASP A 102 -5.17 -14.18 14.04
C ASP A 102 -5.38 -15.59 14.61
N ARG A 103 -5.89 -16.53 13.80
CA ARG A 103 -6.12 -17.92 14.24
C ARG A 103 -4.87 -18.80 14.18
N TYR A 104 -4.13 -18.72 13.07
CA TYR A 104 -3.04 -19.65 12.78
C TYR A 104 -1.65 -19.05 13.04
N GLY A 105 -1.53 -17.73 13.04
CA GLY A 105 -0.28 -17.00 13.21
C GLY A 105 0.03 -16.10 12.02
N ARG A 106 0.86 -15.08 12.24
CA ARG A 106 1.16 -14.05 11.25
C ARG A 106 2.21 -14.56 10.27
N LYS A 107 3.17 -15.36 10.74
CA LYS A 107 4.26 -15.90 9.92
C LYS A 107 3.77 -16.80 8.78
N PRO A 108 2.87 -17.79 8.99
CA PRO A 108 2.35 -18.61 7.89
C PRO A 108 1.67 -17.79 6.79
N VAL A 109 0.89 -16.77 7.17
CA VAL A 109 0.20 -15.91 6.21
C VAL A 109 1.19 -15.07 5.40
N ILE A 110 2.25 -14.56 6.04
CA ILE A 110 3.33 -13.85 5.36
C ILE A 110 4.01 -14.76 4.33
N ILE A 111 4.37 -15.99 4.71
CA ILE A 111 5.04 -16.94 3.81
C ILE A 111 4.15 -17.29 2.62
N ILE A 112 2.86 -17.58 2.85
CA ILE A 112 1.91 -17.89 1.76
C ILE A 112 1.77 -16.70 0.81
N GLY A 113 1.67 -15.47 1.32
CA GLY A 113 1.57 -14.27 0.50
C GLY A 113 2.79 -14.06 -0.40
N ILE A 114 4.00 -14.26 0.13
CA ILE A 114 5.24 -14.12 -0.66
C ILE A 114 5.39 -15.28 -1.65
N ALA A 115 5.04 -16.51 -1.27
CA ALA A 115 5.02 -17.65 -2.18
C ALA A 115 4.05 -17.42 -3.36
N ALA A 116 2.90 -16.80 -3.09
CA ALA A 116 1.98 -16.38 -4.13
C ALA A 116 2.60 -15.34 -5.08
N VAL A 117 3.39 -14.38 -4.56
CA VAL A 117 4.17 -13.46 -5.41
C VAL A 117 5.10 -14.24 -6.33
N VAL A 118 5.89 -15.18 -5.80
CA VAL A 118 6.83 -15.97 -6.62
C VAL A 118 6.10 -16.70 -7.75
N ILE A 119 5.00 -17.38 -7.45
CA ILE A 119 4.26 -18.19 -8.43
C ILE A 119 3.52 -17.31 -9.43
N PHE A 120 2.60 -16.47 -8.96
CA PHE A 120 1.68 -15.76 -9.85
C PHE A 120 2.29 -14.56 -10.55
N ASN A 121 3.33 -13.92 -9.97
CA ASN A 121 4.06 -12.88 -10.69
C ASN A 121 4.91 -13.47 -11.82
N THR A 122 5.54 -14.64 -11.61
CA THR A 122 6.23 -15.38 -12.68
C THR A 122 5.26 -15.77 -13.79
N LEU A 123 4.09 -16.32 -13.43
CA LEU A 123 3.06 -16.70 -14.41
C LEU A 123 2.49 -15.48 -15.16
N PHE A 124 2.36 -14.34 -14.50
CA PHE A 124 1.93 -13.09 -15.14
C PHE A 124 2.92 -12.65 -16.23
N GLY A 125 4.22 -12.71 -15.94
CA GLY A 125 5.26 -12.41 -16.93
C GLY A 125 5.29 -13.36 -18.13
N LEU A 126 4.79 -14.59 -17.97
CA LEU A 126 4.65 -15.61 -19.01
C LEU A 126 3.26 -15.59 -19.69
N SER A 127 2.45 -14.55 -19.48
CA SER A 127 1.11 -14.51 -20.04
C SER A 127 1.12 -14.32 -21.56
N VAL A 128 0.33 -15.16 -22.25
CA VAL A 128 0.17 -15.15 -23.72
C VAL A 128 -1.14 -14.54 -24.18
N ASN A 129 -2.09 -14.38 -23.27
CA ASN A 129 -3.42 -13.85 -23.57
C ASN A 129 -3.91 -12.97 -22.42
N PHE A 130 -4.85 -12.08 -22.74
CA PHE A 130 -5.44 -11.13 -21.81
C PHE A 130 -6.06 -11.79 -20.58
N TRP A 131 -6.78 -12.90 -20.77
CA TRP A 131 -7.46 -13.61 -19.68
C TRP A 131 -6.50 -14.27 -18.69
N MET A 132 -5.36 -14.76 -19.17
CA MET A 132 -4.28 -15.29 -18.34
C MET A 132 -3.64 -14.16 -17.52
N ALA A 133 -3.43 -12.98 -18.11
CA ALA A 133 -2.91 -11.81 -17.41
C ALA A 133 -3.85 -11.36 -16.28
N ILE A 134 -5.17 -11.27 -16.54
CA ILE A 134 -6.17 -10.99 -15.51
C ILE A 134 -6.21 -12.08 -14.44
N SER A 135 -6.26 -13.36 -14.83
CA SER A 135 -6.44 -14.46 -13.88
C SER A 135 -5.25 -14.60 -12.93
N THR A 136 -4.03 -14.51 -13.46
CA THR A 136 -2.81 -14.56 -12.64
C THR A 136 -2.70 -13.39 -11.68
N ARG A 137 -3.06 -12.17 -12.13
CA ARG A 137 -3.10 -10.99 -11.26
C ARG A 137 -4.20 -11.05 -10.21
N PHE A 138 -5.38 -11.51 -10.57
CA PHE A 138 -6.49 -11.71 -9.64
C PHE A 138 -6.12 -12.74 -8.56
N LEU A 139 -5.58 -13.90 -8.94
CA LEU A 139 -5.14 -14.93 -8.00
C LEU A 139 -3.99 -14.43 -7.12
N LEU A 140 -3.05 -13.67 -7.68
CA LEU A 140 -2.01 -13.01 -6.90
C LEU A 140 -2.64 -12.08 -5.85
N GLY A 141 -3.62 -11.26 -6.23
CA GLY A 141 -4.36 -10.41 -5.31
C GLY A 141 -5.08 -11.18 -4.22
N CYS A 142 -5.77 -12.27 -4.58
CA CYS A 142 -6.50 -13.13 -3.65
C CYS A 142 -5.58 -13.77 -2.61
N LEU A 143 -4.36 -14.15 -2.97
CA LEU A 143 -3.44 -14.85 -2.08
C LEU A 143 -2.44 -13.91 -1.40
N ASN A 144 -2.30 -12.67 -1.86
CA ASN A 144 -1.42 -11.66 -1.30
C ASN A 144 -2.14 -10.70 -0.33
N GLY A 145 -2.67 -11.28 0.76
CA GLY A 145 -3.32 -10.55 1.86
C GLY A 145 -2.34 -9.93 2.87
N LEU A 146 -1.09 -9.65 2.49
CA LEU A 146 0.02 -9.40 3.42
C LEU A 146 -0.10 -8.10 4.23
N LEU A 147 -0.69 -7.03 3.66
CA LEU A 147 -0.63 -5.68 4.24
C LEU A 147 -1.26 -5.55 5.64
N GLY A 148 -2.32 -6.29 5.93
CA GLY A 148 -2.92 -6.31 7.27
C GLY A 148 -2.06 -7.06 8.28
N PRO A 149 -1.79 -8.36 8.05
CA PRO A 149 -0.93 -9.19 8.90
C PRO A 149 0.46 -8.60 9.16
N ILE A 150 1.10 -7.97 8.16
CA ILE A 150 2.45 -7.40 8.36
C ILE A 150 2.45 -6.15 9.23
N LYS A 151 1.38 -5.33 9.17
CA LYS A 151 1.19 -4.19 10.08
C LYS A 151 0.93 -4.66 11.51
N ALA A 152 0.08 -5.68 11.67
CA ALA A 152 -0.13 -6.33 12.97
C ALA A 152 1.19 -6.90 13.51
N TYR A 153 1.90 -7.67 12.68
CA TYR A 153 3.21 -8.22 13.01
C TYR A 153 4.22 -7.14 13.41
N ALA A 154 4.30 -6.02 12.67
CA ALA A 154 5.17 -4.91 13.05
C ALA A 154 4.79 -4.36 14.42
N SER A 155 3.51 -4.10 14.69
CA SER A 155 3.09 -3.63 16.03
C SER A 155 3.38 -4.62 17.17
N GLU A 156 3.31 -5.93 16.87
CA GLU A 156 3.51 -7.01 17.83
C GLU A 156 4.96 -7.47 17.96
N ALA A 157 5.86 -7.18 17.01
CA ALA A 157 7.24 -7.61 17.05
C ALA A 157 8.15 -6.63 17.80
N PHE A 158 7.79 -5.35 17.84
CA PHE A 158 8.57 -4.31 18.52
C PHE A 158 8.03 -4.00 19.92
N ARG A 159 8.89 -3.42 20.78
CA ARG A 159 8.50 -2.80 22.06
C ARG A 159 7.71 -1.51 21.80
N GLU A 160 6.90 -1.07 22.76
CA GLU A 160 6.09 0.15 22.65
C GLU A 160 6.91 1.38 22.20
N GLU A 161 8.12 1.55 22.77
CA GLU A 161 9.08 2.61 22.39
C GLU A 161 9.47 2.60 20.90
N HIS A 162 9.41 1.45 20.24
CA HIS A 162 9.83 1.26 18.85
C HIS A 162 8.68 0.83 17.91
N GLN A 163 7.44 0.76 18.40
CA GLN A 163 6.27 0.39 17.59
C GLN A 163 6.05 1.37 16.44
N ALA A 164 6.17 2.68 16.70
CA ALA A 164 6.05 3.71 15.67
C ALA A 164 7.09 3.52 14.55
N LEU A 165 8.32 3.13 14.90
CA LEU A 165 9.39 2.85 13.94
C LEU A 165 9.13 1.57 13.12
N GLY A 166 8.60 0.52 13.76
CA GLY A 166 8.18 -0.70 13.06
C GLY A 166 7.07 -0.42 12.04
N MET A 167 6.08 0.38 12.43
CA MET A 167 4.98 0.78 11.56
C MET A 167 5.44 1.70 10.43
N SER A 168 6.34 2.66 10.69
CA SER A 168 6.89 3.54 9.66
C SER A 168 7.77 2.77 8.66
N THR A 169 8.45 1.71 9.09
CA THR A 169 9.24 0.82 8.22
C THR A 169 8.38 0.18 7.11
N VAL A 170 7.12 -0.16 7.42
CA VAL A 170 6.16 -0.66 6.41
C VAL A 170 5.88 0.40 5.35
N SER A 171 5.65 1.65 5.75
CA SER A 171 5.42 2.77 4.82
C SER A 171 6.67 3.10 3.99
N VAL A 172 7.85 3.07 4.61
CA VAL A 172 9.14 3.29 3.94
C VAL A 172 9.42 2.19 2.90
N ALA A 173 9.18 0.93 3.24
CA ALA A 173 9.32 -0.18 2.31
C ALA A 173 8.40 -0.04 1.09
N TRP A 174 7.16 0.39 1.32
CA TRP A 174 6.22 0.68 0.23
C TRP A 174 6.73 1.83 -0.65
N GLY A 175 7.19 2.93 -0.05
CA GLY A 175 7.78 4.06 -0.76
C GLY A 175 8.96 3.67 -1.65
N ILE A 176 9.88 2.84 -1.14
CA ILE A 176 11.00 2.32 -1.95
C ILE A 176 10.51 1.37 -3.05
N GLY A 177 9.44 0.62 -2.81
CA GLY A 177 8.77 -0.17 -3.85
C GLY A 177 8.26 0.68 -5.02
N LEU A 178 7.83 1.93 -4.76
CA LEU A 178 7.45 2.89 -5.81
C LEU A 178 8.64 3.45 -6.60
N ILE A 179 9.87 3.27 -6.12
CA ILE A 179 11.10 3.66 -6.82
C ILE A 179 11.62 2.48 -7.65
N ILE A 180 11.85 1.35 -6.98
CA ILE A 180 12.47 0.17 -7.59
C ILE A 180 11.52 -0.50 -8.58
N GLY A 181 10.22 -0.53 -8.30
CA GLY A 181 9.24 -1.17 -9.16
C GLY A 181 9.19 -0.57 -10.56
N PRO A 182 8.90 0.73 -10.71
CA PRO A 182 8.88 1.37 -12.03
C PRO A 182 10.24 1.33 -12.74
N ALA A 183 11.36 1.39 -12.01
CA ALA A 183 12.67 1.20 -12.62
C ALA A 183 12.82 -0.21 -13.22
N LEU A 184 12.47 -1.26 -12.48
CA LEU A 184 12.51 -2.64 -12.99
C LEU A 184 11.55 -2.83 -14.17
N GLY A 185 10.31 -2.35 -14.04
CA GLY A 185 9.30 -2.44 -15.10
C GLY A 185 9.67 -1.66 -16.35
N GLY A 186 10.26 -0.49 -16.20
CA GLY A 186 10.65 0.40 -17.29
C GLY A 186 11.87 -0.12 -18.05
N PHE A 187 12.98 -0.41 -17.35
CA PHE A 187 14.23 -0.78 -18.01
C PHE A 187 14.24 -2.24 -18.50
N LEU A 188 13.60 -3.17 -17.78
CA LEU A 188 13.66 -4.60 -18.12
C LEU A 188 12.54 -5.08 -19.05
N ALA A 189 11.49 -4.28 -19.28
CA ALA A 189 10.46 -4.64 -20.25
C ALA A 189 11.00 -4.58 -21.69
N GLN A 190 10.52 -5.49 -22.54
CA GLN A 190 10.94 -5.63 -23.95
C GLN A 190 12.47 -5.75 -24.12
N PRO A 191 13.14 -6.68 -23.42
CA PRO A 191 14.59 -6.76 -23.39
C PRO A 191 15.20 -7.14 -24.75
N ALA A 192 14.49 -7.91 -25.58
CA ALA A 192 14.95 -8.28 -26.92
C ALA A 192 14.95 -7.11 -27.91
N ASP A 193 14.08 -6.11 -27.68
CA ASP A 193 14.03 -4.89 -28.49
C ASP A 193 15.09 -3.88 -28.03
N LYS A 194 15.28 -3.75 -26.72
CA LYS A 194 16.17 -2.75 -26.12
C LYS A 194 17.63 -3.16 -26.07
N TYR A 195 17.91 -4.42 -25.75
CA TYR A 195 19.25 -4.95 -25.57
C TYR A 195 19.49 -6.13 -26.53
N PRO A 196 19.40 -5.91 -27.87
CA PRO A 196 19.50 -6.98 -28.86
C PRO A 196 20.85 -7.70 -28.85
N ASN A 197 21.91 -7.04 -28.34
CA ASN A 197 23.23 -7.64 -28.16
C ASN A 197 23.28 -8.70 -27.05
N ILE A 198 22.34 -8.66 -26.09
CA ILE A 198 22.29 -9.55 -24.92
C ILE A 198 21.12 -10.55 -25.07
N PHE A 199 19.97 -10.07 -25.54
CA PHE A 199 18.76 -10.87 -25.70
C PHE A 199 18.37 -10.99 -27.17
N SER A 200 18.44 -12.22 -27.70
CA SER A 200 17.94 -12.52 -29.04
C SER A 200 16.41 -12.51 -29.08
N GLN A 201 15.82 -12.09 -30.20
CA GLN A 201 14.39 -12.21 -30.49
C GLN A 201 13.87 -13.65 -30.46
N ASN A 202 14.74 -14.64 -30.73
CA ASN A 202 14.39 -16.06 -30.65
C ASN A 202 14.45 -16.63 -29.21
N SER A 203 14.88 -15.83 -28.24
CA SER A 203 14.96 -16.25 -26.83
C SER A 203 13.58 -16.25 -26.16
N ILE A 204 13.50 -16.84 -24.96
CA ILE A 204 12.30 -16.76 -24.12
C ILE A 204 11.87 -15.31 -23.85
N PHE A 205 12.82 -14.38 -23.82
CA PHE A 205 12.55 -12.96 -23.56
C PHE A 205 12.09 -12.18 -24.79
N GLY A 206 12.32 -12.71 -26.01
CA GLY A 206 11.65 -12.21 -27.22
C GLY A 206 10.22 -12.74 -27.32
N ARG A 207 10.01 -14.02 -26.96
CA ARG A 207 8.66 -14.61 -26.89
C ARG A 207 7.78 -14.00 -25.79
N PHE A 208 8.38 -13.66 -24.65
CA PHE A 208 7.69 -13.05 -23.50
C PHE A 208 8.37 -11.73 -23.10
N PRO A 209 8.01 -10.60 -23.75
CA PRO A 209 8.68 -9.30 -23.55
C PRO A 209 8.61 -8.76 -22.12
N TYR A 210 7.63 -9.19 -21.33
CA TYR A 210 7.37 -8.73 -19.96
C TYR A 210 7.84 -9.73 -18.89
N PHE A 211 8.48 -10.82 -19.31
CA PHE A 211 8.89 -11.87 -18.39
C PHE A 211 10.08 -11.46 -17.51
N LEU A 212 11.07 -10.77 -18.07
CA LEU A 212 12.29 -10.38 -17.35
C LEU A 212 12.03 -9.54 -16.07
N PRO A 213 11.25 -8.44 -16.09
CA PRO A 213 10.95 -7.69 -14.86
C PRO A 213 10.22 -8.55 -13.83
N CYS A 214 9.28 -9.39 -14.28
CA CYS A 214 8.53 -10.29 -13.42
C CYS A 214 9.43 -11.37 -12.79
N LEU A 215 10.39 -11.90 -13.54
CA LEU A 215 11.35 -12.88 -13.08
C LEU A 215 12.28 -12.29 -12.00
N CYS A 216 12.83 -11.09 -12.21
CA CYS A 216 13.67 -10.42 -11.22
C CYS A 216 12.94 -10.20 -9.88
N ILE A 217 11.69 -9.74 -9.94
CA ILE A 217 10.85 -9.56 -8.74
C ILE A 217 10.57 -10.90 -8.06
N SER A 218 10.32 -11.96 -8.84
CA SER A 218 10.01 -13.29 -8.30
C SER A 218 11.24 -13.95 -7.68
N LEU A 219 12.44 -13.76 -8.23
CA LEU A 219 13.71 -14.22 -7.64
C LEU A 219 14.01 -13.50 -6.33
N PHE A 220 13.78 -12.18 -6.29
CA PHE A 220 13.88 -11.41 -5.05
C PHE A 220 12.87 -11.94 -4.01
N ALA A 221 11.60 -12.08 -4.38
CA ALA A 221 10.56 -12.61 -3.50
C ALA A 221 10.86 -14.05 -3.03
N PHE A 222 11.49 -14.88 -3.85
CA PHE A 222 11.91 -16.22 -3.47
C PHE A 222 12.97 -16.20 -2.36
N GLY A 223 13.98 -15.34 -2.48
CA GLY A 223 14.97 -15.12 -1.43
C GLY A 223 14.33 -14.63 -0.12
N VAL A 224 13.37 -13.71 -0.21
CA VAL A 224 12.61 -13.21 0.95
C VAL A 224 11.70 -14.29 1.55
N CYS A 225 11.10 -15.15 0.72
CA CYS A 225 10.27 -16.27 1.17
C CYS A 225 11.11 -17.25 2.00
N ILE A 226 12.32 -17.57 1.54
CA ILE A 226 13.28 -18.38 2.28
C ILE A 226 13.63 -17.68 3.60
N ALA A 227 14.03 -16.41 3.57
CA ALA A 227 14.35 -15.65 4.78
C ALA A 227 13.19 -15.57 5.79
N SER A 228 11.94 -15.58 5.31
CA SER A 228 10.73 -15.52 6.14
C SER A 228 10.52 -16.75 7.03
N PHE A 229 11.15 -17.89 6.74
CA PHE A 229 11.15 -19.04 7.64
C PHE A 229 11.89 -18.77 8.96
N TRP A 230 12.80 -17.79 9.01
CA TRP A 230 13.48 -17.38 10.25
C TRP A 230 12.73 -16.29 11.03
N LEU A 231 11.63 -15.76 10.50
CA LEU A 231 10.78 -14.84 11.27
C LEU A 231 10.21 -15.57 12.49
N PRO A 232 10.25 -14.96 13.69
CA PRO A 232 9.53 -15.50 14.83
C PRO A 232 8.02 -15.35 14.63
N GLU A 233 7.24 -16.21 15.27
CA GLU A 233 5.78 -16.09 15.29
C GLU A 233 5.36 -15.26 16.51
N THR A 234 4.45 -14.29 16.31
CA THR A 234 3.99 -13.36 17.36
C THR A 234 2.71 -13.83 18.04
N LEU A 235 1.99 -14.82 17.49
CA LEU A 235 0.74 -15.30 18.07
C LEU A 235 0.95 -16.03 19.41
N HIS A 236 0.17 -15.64 20.42
CA HIS A 236 0.12 -16.32 21.71
C HIS A 236 -0.82 -17.54 21.65
N LYS A 237 -0.28 -18.74 21.89
CA LYS A 237 -1.05 -19.98 22.02
C LYS A 237 -0.87 -20.53 23.43
N HIS A 238 -1.77 -20.14 24.33
CA HIS A 238 -1.89 -20.75 25.65
C HIS A 238 -2.83 -21.96 25.53
N ASN A 239 -2.35 -23.16 25.83
CA ASN A 239 -3.20 -24.35 25.83
C ASN A 239 -4.34 -24.14 26.84
N GLY A 240 -5.57 -24.46 26.45
CA GLY A 240 -6.82 -24.14 27.17
C GLY A 240 -7.01 -24.78 28.55
N ASN A 241 -5.98 -25.36 29.18
CA ASN A 241 -6.06 -25.90 30.53
C ASN A 241 -5.80 -24.88 31.65
N THR A 242 -5.35 -23.65 31.34
CA THR A 242 -4.94 -22.68 32.38
C THR A 242 -5.94 -21.54 32.61
N ARG A 243 -7.11 -21.51 31.96
CA ARG A 243 -8.16 -20.55 32.34
C ARG A 243 -8.75 -20.84 33.72
N LEU A 244 -8.61 -22.06 34.23
CA LEU A 244 -9.12 -22.44 35.55
C LEU A 244 -8.14 -22.11 36.69
N GLN A 245 -6.89 -21.75 36.38
CA GLN A 245 -5.83 -21.57 37.39
C GLN A 245 -5.51 -20.08 37.66
N ASP A 246 -5.58 -19.21 36.65
CA ASP A 246 -5.44 -17.76 36.84
C ASP A 246 -6.61 -17.17 37.64
N ASP A 247 -7.85 -17.58 37.35
CA ASP A 247 -9.04 -17.16 38.13
C ASP A 247 -8.95 -17.57 39.61
N SER A 248 -8.20 -18.63 39.93
CA SER A 248 -8.04 -19.11 41.31
C SER A 248 -6.98 -18.35 42.11
N TYR A 249 -5.94 -17.85 41.44
CA TYR A 249 -4.83 -17.15 42.09
C TYR A 249 -5.15 -15.65 42.29
N GLU A 250 -5.78 -15.00 41.31
CA GLU A 250 -6.28 -13.62 41.47
C GLU A 250 -7.38 -13.53 42.55
N ALA A 251 -8.25 -14.55 42.67
CA ALA A 251 -9.26 -14.64 43.71
C ALA A 251 -8.68 -14.86 45.12
N LEU A 252 -7.50 -15.50 45.23
CA LEU A 252 -6.80 -15.72 46.50
C LEU A 252 -6.00 -14.48 46.95
N GLU A 253 -5.41 -13.72 46.02
CA GLU A 253 -4.74 -12.47 46.35
C GLU A 253 -5.71 -11.36 46.75
N THR A 254 -6.89 -11.29 46.12
CA THR A 254 -7.96 -10.35 46.54
C THR A 254 -8.56 -10.70 47.91
N ALA A 255 -8.53 -11.98 48.33
CA ALA A 255 -9.00 -12.40 49.65
C ALA A 255 -8.00 -12.10 50.79
N SER A 256 -6.69 -11.97 50.49
CA SER A 256 -5.64 -11.82 51.50
C SER A 256 -5.45 -10.37 52.00
N TYR A 257 -5.90 -9.38 51.23
CA TYR A 257 -5.64 -7.95 51.51
C TYR A 257 -6.85 -7.12 51.97
N GLY A 258 -8.01 -7.74 52.22
CA GLY A 258 -9.29 -7.03 52.36
C GLY A 258 -10.07 -7.27 53.65
N SER A 259 -9.47 -7.13 54.83
CA SER A 259 -10.25 -6.86 56.05
C SER A 259 -9.93 -5.45 56.52
N PHE A 260 -10.67 -4.45 56.04
CA PHE A 260 -11.08 -3.23 56.74
C PHE A 260 -11.72 -2.27 55.71
N ALA A 261 -12.89 -1.77 56.09
CA ALA A 261 -13.68 -0.71 55.45
C ALA A 261 -14.65 -1.13 54.33
N ASN A 262 -15.90 -0.73 54.59
CA ASN A 262 -17.14 -1.08 53.95
C ASN A 262 -17.53 0.01 52.92
N GLU A 263 -18.46 -0.37 52.03
CA GLU A 263 -19.30 0.49 51.17
C GLU A 263 -18.67 1.10 49.90
N GLY A 264 -18.91 0.42 48.78
CA GLY A 264 -18.75 0.99 47.45
C GLY A 264 -18.95 -0.05 46.34
N LYS A 265 -20.21 -0.27 45.94
CA LYS A 265 -20.69 -0.93 44.70
C LYS A 265 -19.70 -1.88 44.01
N GLN A 266 -19.98 -3.18 44.08
CA GLN A 266 -19.47 -4.20 43.17
C GLN A 266 -19.50 -3.70 41.72
N LYS A 267 -18.35 -3.42 41.13
CA LYS A 267 -18.16 -3.44 39.68
C LYS A 267 -17.81 -4.87 39.32
N THR A 268 -18.83 -5.70 39.15
CA THR A 268 -18.75 -6.80 38.18
C THR A 268 -18.22 -6.19 36.88
N GLU A 269 -17.24 -6.81 36.24
CA GLU A 269 -16.86 -6.47 34.87
C GLU A 269 -18.10 -6.59 33.97
N GLU A 270 -18.90 -5.53 33.90
CA GLU A 270 -19.85 -5.33 32.85
C GLU A 270 -19.04 -5.44 31.56
N GLN A 271 -19.30 -6.50 30.79
CA GLN A 271 -18.95 -6.55 29.38
C GLN A 271 -19.58 -5.32 28.73
N ILE A 272 -18.83 -4.21 28.70
CA ILE A 272 -19.22 -2.99 28.01
C ILE A 272 -19.63 -3.42 26.60
N PRO A 273 -20.87 -3.15 26.17
CA PRO A 273 -21.34 -3.60 24.87
C PRO A 273 -20.36 -3.13 23.80
N LYS A 274 -19.84 -4.05 22.98
CA LYS A 274 -18.91 -3.72 21.89
C LYS A 274 -19.55 -2.62 21.05
N GLU A 275 -19.04 -1.39 21.17
CA GLU A 275 -19.53 -0.30 20.34
C GLU A 275 -19.39 -0.72 18.87
N ASN A 276 -20.48 -0.56 18.13
CA ASN A 276 -20.49 -0.91 16.73
C ASN A 276 -19.57 0.06 15.97
N LEU A 277 -18.45 -0.45 15.47
CA LEU A 277 -17.43 0.35 14.76
C LEU A 277 -18.01 1.12 13.58
N PHE A 278 -19.03 0.59 12.91
CA PHE A 278 -19.72 1.27 11.81
C PHE A 278 -20.52 2.50 12.26
N LYS A 279 -20.89 2.58 13.54
CA LYS A 279 -21.56 3.74 14.13
C LYS A 279 -20.57 4.78 14.68
N ASN A 280 -19.29 4.44 14.80
CA ASN A 280 -18.25 5.38 15.23
C ASN A 280 -17.91 6.33 14.08
N TRP A 281 -18.55 7.50 14.07
CA TRP A 281 -18.39 8.49 13.00
C TRP A 281 -16.95 9.05 12.87
N PRO A 282 -16.22 9.36 13.95
CA PRO A 282 -14.80 9.72 13.84
C PRO A 282 -13.95 8.67 13.11
N LEU A 283 -14.17 7.38 13.37
CA LEU A 283 -13.50 6.30 12.64
C LEU A 283 -13.94 6.29 11.17
N MET A 284 -15.25 6.21 10.92
CA MET A 284 -15.78 6.05 9.57
C MET A 284 -15.45 7.23 8.67
N SER A 285 -15.53 8.46 9.17
CA SER A 285 -15.15 9.66 8.41
C SER A 285 -13.68 9.62 7.96
N SER A 286 -12.76 9.21 8.85
CA SER A 286 -11.34 9.07 8.49
C SER A 286 -11.10 7.93 7.50
N ILE A 287 -11.84 6.82 7.58
CA ILE A 287 -11.79 5.73 6.59
C ILE A 287 -12.24 6.23 5.22
N ILE A 288 -13.34 7.00 5.15
CA ILE A 288 -13.86 7.48 3.87
C ILE A 288 -12.85 8.43 3.21
N VAL A 289 -12.28 9.40 3.95
CA VAL A 289 -11.24 10.29 3.40
C VAL A 289 -10.05 9.48 2.90
N TYR A 290 -9.59 8.49 3.68
CA TYR A 290 -8.52 7.60 3.27
C TYR A 290 -8.81 6.85 1.96
N CYS A 291 -10.06 6.39 1.79
CA CYS A 291 -10.51 5.69 0.59
C CYS A 291 -10.54 6.60 -0.66
N VAL A 292 -11.04 7.83 -0.54
CA VAL A 292 -11.12 8.77 -1.67
C VAL A 292 -9.73 9.19 -2.14
N TYR A 293 -8.82 9.51 -1.23
CA TYR A 293 -7.41 9.79 -1.58
C TYR A 293 -6.73 8.58 -2.23
N SER A 294 -6.97 7.38 -1.69
CA SER A 294 -6.44 6.13 -2.27
C SER A 294 -6.98 5.84 -3.68
N LEU A 295 -8.25 6.19 -3.95
CA LEU A 295 -8.85 6.10 -5.28
C LEU A 295 -8.16 7.07 -6.24
N HIS A 296 -8.03 8.34 -5.85
CA HIS A 296 -7.41 9.36 -6.68
C HIS A 296 -5.94 9.04 -6.99
N ASP A 297 -5.16 8.64 -5.98
CA ASP A 297 -3.77 8.17 -6.10
C ASP A 297 -3.61 7.05 -7.14
N MET A 298 -4.45 6.02 -7.04
CA MET A 298 -4.38 4.88 -7.94
C MET A 298 -4.86 5.24 -9.35
N ALA A 299 -5.93 6.01 -9.47
CA ALA A 299 -6.44 6.46 -10.77
C ALA A 299 -5.43 7.36 -11.49
N TYR A 300 -4.84 8.31 -10.77
CA TYR A 300 -3.81 9.21 -11.29
C TYR A 300 -2.61 8.44 -11.82
N THR A 301 -2.03 7.56 -11.00
CA THR A 301 -0.82 6.79 -11.36
C THR A 301 -1.06 5.91 -12.60
N GLU A 302 -2.22 5.26 -12.68
CA GLU A 302 -2.64 4.47 -13.85
C GLU A 302 -2.80 5.35 -15.09
N ILE A 303 -3.60 6.42 -14.99
CA ILE A 303 -3.89 7.34 -16.09
C ILE A 303 -2.61 7.98 -16.62
N PHE A 304 -1.75 8.50 -15.74
CA PHE A 304 -0.48 9.12 -16.12
C PHE A 304 0.37 8.17 -16.95
N SER A 305 0.51 6.92 -16.50
CA SER A 305 1.31 5.91 -17.18
C SER A 305 0.74 5.55 -18.55
N LEU A 306 -0.58 5.39 -18.67
CA LEU A 306 -1.25 5.15 -19.95
C LEU A 306 -1.14 6.36 -20.89
N TRP A 307 -1.34 7.56 -20.38
CA TRP A 307 -1.26 8.81 -21.13
C TRP A 307 0.14 9.07 -21.68
N ALA A 308 1.16 8.91 -20.84
CA ALA A 308 2.55 9.11 -21.23
C ALA A 308 2.97 8.18 -22.37
N VAL A 309 2.55 6.92 -22.34
CA VAL A 309 2.87 5.95 -23.41
C VAL A 309 2.05 6.18 -24.68
N SER A 310 0.80 6.64 -24.54
CA SER A 310 -0.13 6.67 -25.66
C SER A 310 0.35 7.54 -26.84
N PRO A 311 -0.07 7.20 -28.08
CA PRO A 311 0.32 7.93 -29.28
C PRO A 311 -0.02 9.42 -29.23
N ARG A 312 0.87 10.27 -29.78
CA ARG A 312 0.61 11.72 -29.91
C ARG A 312 -0.66 12.06 -30.67
N LYS A 313 -1.04 11.26 -31.67
CA LYS A 313 -2.31 11.42 -32.41
C LYS A 313 -3.55 11.29 -31.51
N LEU A 314 -3.42 10.66 -30.34
CA LEU A 314 -4.46 10.51 -29.33
C LEU A 314 -4.28 11.45 -28.14
N GLY A 315 -3.43 12.47 -28.25
CA GLY A 315 -3.15 13.43 -27.17
C GLY A 315 -2.16 12.94 -26.10
N GLY A 316 -1.45 11.83 -26.33
CA GLY A 316 -0.39 11.32 -25.47
C GLY A 316 1.01 11.81 -25.81
N LEU A 317 2.04 11.23 -25.18
CA LEU A 317 3.45 11.65 -25.35
C LEU A 317 4.30 10.72 -26.21
N SER A 318 3.84 9.49 -26.47
CA SER A 318 4.60 8.42 -27.13
C SER A 318 5.90 8.05 -26.42
N PHE A 319 5.88 8.03 -25.09
CA PHE A 319 7.03 7.61 -24.30
C PHE A 319 7.26 6.10 -24.36
N SER A 320 8.54 5.71 -24.28
CA SER A 320 8.93 4.31 -24.08
C SER A 320 8.66 3.88 -22.64
N THR A 321 8.68 2.57 -22.41
CA THR A 321 8.65 1.98 -21.06
C THR A 321 9.78 2.54 -20.17
N GLU A 322 10.96 2.82 -20.73
CA GLU A 322 12.11 3.40 -20.01
C GLU A 322 11.82 4.82 -19.52
N ASN A 323 11.28 5.67 -20.40
CA ASN A 323 10.98 7.06 -20.03
C ASN A 323 9.98 7.12 -18.87
N VAL A 324 8.92 6.31 -18.91
CA VAL A 324 7.92 6.25 -17.83
C VAL A 324 8.53 5.68 -16.55
N GLY A 325 9.33 4.61 -16.66
CA GLY A 325 10.03 4.03 -15.51
C GLY A 325 10.99 5.01 -14.85
N GLU A 326 11.74 5.79 -15.63
CA GLU A 326 12.66 6.82 -15.17
C GLU A 326 11.93 7.95 -14.44
N ILE A 327 10.86 8.50 -15.02
CA ILE A 327 10.07 9.58 -14.41
C ILE A 327 9.47 9.13 -13.07
N LEU A 328 8.85 7.95 -13.04
CA LEU A 328 8.24 7.42 -11.80
C LEU A 328 9.31 7.10 -10.74
N ALA A 329 10.47 6.57 -11.13
CA ALA A 329 11.57 6.28 -10.19
C ALA A 329 12.20 7.54 -9.62
N ILE A 330 12.47 8.57 -10.44
CA ILE A 330 13.00 9.86 -9.98
C ILE A 330 11.99 10.56 -9.07
N SER A 331 10.71 10.58 -9.44
CA SER A 331 9.64 11.17 -8.63
C SER A 331 9.45 10.46 -7.30
N GLY A 332 9.51 9.11 -7.30
CA GLY A 332 9.50 8.32 -6.07
C GLY A 332 10.71 8.59 -5.18
N PHE A 333 11.91 8.75 -5.76
CA PHE A 333 13.12 9.09 -5.01
C PHE A 333 13.04 10.48 -4.40
N GLY A 334 12.54 11.46 -5.16
CA GLY A 334 12.20 12.78 -4.66
C GLY A 334 11.31 12.65 -3.42
N LEU A 335 10.13 12.05 -3.57
CA LEU A 335 9.18 11.86 -2.47
C LEU A 335 9.82 11.22 -1.22
N PHE A 336 10.68 10.23 -1.42
CA PHE A 336 11.41 9.58 -0.33
C PHE A 336 12.37 10.54 0.40
N VAL A 337 13.15 11.34 -0.33
CA VAL A 337 14.02 12.37 0.26
C VAL A 337 13.19 13.40 1.03
N PHE A 338 12.08 13.86 0.46
CA PHE A 338 11.16 14.79 1.13
C PHE A 338 10.61 14.23 2.45
N GLN A 339 10.23 12.94 2.46
CA GLN A 339 9.70 12.28 3.66
C GLN A 339 10.71 12.18 4.81
N ILE A 340 11.99 11.99 4.50
CA ILE A 340 13.03 11.88 5.54
C ILE A 340 13.48 13.26 6.03
N THR A 341 13.49 14.26 5.16
CA THR A 341 14.09 15.57 5.45
C THR A 341 13.05 16.61 5.88
N LEU A 342 12.21 17.05 4.95
CA LEU A 342 11.32 18.20 5.13
C LEU A 342 10.01 17.82 5.83
N TYR A 343 9.47 16.62 5.56
CA TYR A 343 8.17 16.21 6.08
C TYR A 343 8.06 16.24 7.62
N PRO A 344 9.01 15.69 8.42
CA PRO A 344 8.89 15.68 9.87
C PRO A 344 8.83 17.10 10.46
N PHE A 345 9.47 18.06 9.81
CA PHE A 345 9.42 19.47 10.19
C PHE A 345 8.04 20.06 9.90
N VAL A 346 7.51 19.85 8.69
CA VAL A 346 6.20 20.38 8.28
C VAL A 346 5.07 19.73 9.09
N GLU A 347 5.13 18.42 9.35
CA GLU A 347 4.15 17.68 10.16
C GLU A 347 4.06 18.21 11.59
N ARG A 348 5.20 18.49 12.22
CA ARG A 348 5.23 19.08 13.57
C ARG A 348 4.61 20.47 13.61
N LEU A 349 4.71 21.24 12.52
CA LEU A 349 4.20 22.61 12.44
C LEU A 349 2.70 22.66 12.13
N LEU A 350 2.24 21.89 11.14
CA LEU A 350 0.90 22.02 10.57
C LEU A 350 -0.03 20.83 10.87
N GLY A 351 0.53 19.69 11.26
CA GLY A 351 -0.19 18.43 11.42
C GLY A 351 -0.64 17.79 10.08
N PRO A 352 -1.00 16.50 10.10
CA PRO A 352 -1.25 15.73 8.87
C PRO A 352 -2.45 16.22 8.06
N VAL A 353 -3.52 16.68 8.72
CA VAL A 353 -4.76 17.13 8.04
C VAL A 353 -4.55 18.45 7.32
N MET A 354 -3.79 19.39 7.90
CA MET A 354 -3.52 20.67 7.24
C MET A 354 -2.59 20.49 6.05
N ILE A 355 -1.58 19.62 6.16
CA ILE A 355 -0.70 19.27 5.03
C ILE A 355 -1.53 18.68 3.88
N ALA A 356 -2.45 17.75 4.18
CA ALA A 356 -3.35 17.19 3.18
C ALA A 356 -4.17 18.27 2.45
N ARG A 357 -4.73 19.24 3.20
CA ARG A 357 -5.51 20.35 2.65
C ARG A 357 -4.67 21.25 1.75
N ILE A 358 -3.54 21.73 2.24
CA ILE A 358 -2.65 22.62 1.49
C ILE A 358 -2.14 21.90 0.24
N GLY A 359 -1.67 20.66 0.41
CA GLY A 359 -1.19 19.81 -0.67
C GLY A 359 -2.23 19.59 -1.77
N GLY A 360 -3.45 19.18 -1.40
CA GLY A 360 -4.55 18.98 -2.33
C GLY A 360 -4.99 20.25 -3.06
N ILE A 361 -5.08 21.38 -2.36
CA ILE A 361 -5.44 22.67 -2.98
C ILE A 361 -4.39 23.11 -4.01
N ILE A 362 -3.10 22.94 -3.69
CA ILE A 362 -2.01 23.32 -4.61
C ILE A 362 -1.90 22.32 -5.77
N THR A 363 -2.24 21.05 -5.59
CA THR A 363 -2.17 20.07 -6.68
C THR A 363 -3.29 20.22 -7.71
N ILE A 364 -4.46 20.74 -7.36
CA ILE A 364 -5.56 20.98 -8.32
C ILE A 364 -5.11 21.81 -9.55
N PRO A 365 -4.44 22.97 -9.41
CA PRO A 365 -3.94 23.70 -10.57
C PRO A 365 -2.78 23.00 -11.28
N LEU A 366 -1.98 22.18 -10.56
CA LEU A 366 -0.83 21.47 -11.14
C LEU A 366 -1.24 20.26 -11.99
N LEU A 367 -2.29 19.53 -11.59
CA LEU A 367 -2.92 18.50 -12.42
C LEU A 367 -3.47 19.05 -13.75
N LYS A 368 -3.53 20.39 -13.88
CA LYS A 368 -4.31 21.10 -14.89
C LYS A 368 -3.46 21.96 -15.81
N LEU A 369 -2.20 21.63 -16.07
CA LEU A 369 -1.41 22.44 -16.99
C LEU A 369 -1.71 22.13 -18.47
N PRO A 370 -2.28 23.08 -19.25
CA PRO A 370 -2.34 23.02 -20.72
C PRO A 370 -0.97 23.32 -21.36
N ILE A 371 0.12 23.16 -20.61
CA ILE A 371 1.48 23.36 -21.10
C ILE A 371 1.82 22.28 -22.11
N TYR A 372 1.33 21.05 -21.97
CA TYR A 372 1.70 19.95 -22.85
C TYR A 372 1.31 20.14 -24.32
N SER A 373 0.10 20.62 -24.62
CA SER A 373 -0.31 20.83 -26.02
C SER A 373 0.43 21.99 -26.70
N ASN A 374 0.87 23.00 -25.93
CA ASN A 374 1.57 24.18 -26.46
C ASN A 374 3.10 24.04 -26.43
N VAL A 375 3.66 23.23 -25.53
CA VAL A 375 5.11 23.03 -25.35
C VAL A 375 5.65 21.87 -26.16
N ILE A 376 4.88 20.80 -26.39
CA ILE A 376 5.29 19.67 -27.25
C ILE A 376 5.49 20.12 -28.72
N GLY A 377 4.84 21.20 -29.13
CA GLY A 377 5.06 21.82 -30.44
C GLY A 377 6.30 22.71 -30.54
N VAL A 378 6.93 23.08 -29.41
CA VAL A 378 7.96 24.14 -29.34
C VAL A 378 9.29 23.63 -28.78
N LEU A 379 9.29 22.63 -27.89
CA LEU A 379 10.51 22.11 -27.24
C LEU A 379 10.97 20.76 -27.82
N PRO A 380 12.30 20.51 -27.87
CA PRO A 380 12.86 19.18 -28.09
C PRO A 380 12.33 18.15 -27.08
N LEU A 381 12.17 16.91 -27.54
CA LEU A 381 11.72 15.75 -26.75
C LEU A 381 12.43 15.55 -25.39
N PRO A 382 13.77 15.70 -25.29
CA PRO A 382 14.47 15.57 -24.01
C PRO A 382 14.02 16.62 -22.99
N ASP A 383 13.78 17.85 -23.42
CA ASP A 383 13.40 18.97 -22.55
C ASP A 383 11.98 18.78 -22.03
N VAL A 384 11.07 18.25 -22.86
CA VAL A 384 9.70 17.87 -22.45
C VAL A 384 9.73 16.80 -21.35
N LYS A 385 10.62 15.80 -21.46
CA LYS A 385 10.78 14.75 -20.44
C LYS A 385 11.18 15.33 -19.08
N TYR A 386 12.15 16.25 -19.05
CA TYR A 386 12.60 16.86 -17.79
C TYR A 386 11.55 17.79 -17.18
N CYS A 387 10.78 18.52 -17.99
CA CYS A 387 9.65 19.30 -17.51
C CYS A 387 8.58 18.41 -16.86
N ILE A 388 8.21 17.29 -17.50
CA ILE A 388 7.26 16.32 -16.94
C ILE A 388 7.82 15.72 -15.66
N CYS A 389 9.09 15.33 -15.64
CA CYS A 389 9.72 14.78 -14.45
C CYS A 389 9.69 15.77 -13.29
N ALA A 390 9.98 17.05 -13.55
CA ALA A 390 9.90 18.11 -12.55
C ALA A 390 8.46 18.35 -12.07
N GLU A 391 7.47 18.33 -12.96
CA GLU A 391 6.05 18.45 -12.61
C GLU A 391 5.57 17.26 -11.79
N GLU A 392 5.85 16.03 -12.22
CA GLU A 392 5.52 14.81 -11.47
C GLU A 392 6.19 14.79 -10.10
N CYS A 393 7.47 15.18 -10.02
CA CYS A 393 8.14 15.33 -8.73
C CYS A 393 7.40 16.34 -7.84
N LEU A 394 7.02 17.50 -8.40
CA LEU A 394 6.29 18.54 -7.68
C LEU A 394 4.89 18.05 -7.24
N ILE A 395 4.16 17.33 -8.08
CA ILE A 395 2.87 16.72 -7.76
C ILE A 395 3.05 15.71 -6.64
N PHE A 396 4.02 14.79 -6.73
CA PHE A 396 4.29 13.83 -5.66
C PHE A 396 4.69 14.53 -4.36
N PHE A 397 5.50 15.60 -4.43
CA PHE A 397 5.88 16.41 -3.28
C PHE A 397 4.72 17.14 -2.63
N LEU A 398 3.75 17.63 -3.39
CA LEU A 398 2.64 18.41 -2.84
C LEU A 398 1.48 17.52 -2.44
N TYR A 399 1.19 16.49 -3.24
CA TYR A 399 0.11 15.54 -3.03
C TYR A 399 0.37 14.58 -1.87
N ASN A 400 1.64 14.38 -1.47
CA ASN A 400 2.10 13.71 -0.24
C ASN A 400 1.22 12.54 0.24
N GLN A 401 0.91 11.59 -0.65
CA GLN A 401 -0.07 10.54 -0.34
C GLN A 401 0.29 9.69 0.87
N ILE A 402 1.56 9.31 0.98
CA ILE A 402 2.04 8.49 2.10
C ILE A 402 1.77 9.19 3.44
N THR A 403 1.89 10.51 3.50
CA THR A 403 1.54 11.34 4.65
C THR A 403 0.05 11.31 4.95
N ILE A 404 -0.81 11.50 3.95
CA ILE A 404 -2.26 11.48 4.14
C ILE A 404 -2.70 10.10 4.63
N VAL A 405 -2.22 9.04 4.00
CA VAL A 405 -2.49 7.66 4.39
C VAL A 405 -2.05 7.39 5.82
N THR A 406 -0.83 7.79 6.19
CA THR A 406 -0.28 7.58 7.53
C THR A 406 -1.04 8.41 8.57
N GLY A 407 -1.32 9.69 8.27
CA GLY A 407 -2.08 10.60 9.13
C GLY A 407 -3.50 10.11 9.38
N MET A 408 -4.23 9.70 8.33
CA MET A 408 -5.56 9.11 8.46
C MET A 408 -5.51 7.80 9.25
N PHE A 409 -4.50 6.97 9.04
CA PHE A 409 -4.33 5.73 9.81
C PHE A 409 -4.09 5.99 11.31
N ILE A 410 -3.34 7.03 11.66
CA ILE A 410 -3.16 7.46 13.06
C ILE A 410 -4.50 7.93 13.65
N LEU A 411 -5.26 8.74 12.90
CA LEU A 411 -6.59 9.21 13.33
C LEU A 411 -7.56 8.05 13.56
N GLN A 412 -7.57 7.05 12.67
CA GLN A 412 -8.38 5.83 12.81
C GLN A 412 -8.04 5.07 14.09
N ASN A 413 -6.75 4.90 14.41
CA ASN A 413 -6.32 4.21 15.63
C ASN A 413 -6.61 5.00 16.92
N LYS A 414 -6.63 6.34 16.86
CA LYS A 414 -7.05 7.20 17.97
C LYS A 414 -8.58 7.19 18.19
N ALA A 415 -9.35 7.00 17.11
CA ALA A 415 -10.80 6.97 17.16
C ALA A 415 -11.39 5.73 17.85
N VAL A 416 -10.58 4.68 18.08
CA VAL A 416 -11.01 3.41 18.69
C VAL A 416 -10.09 2.97 19.82
N ASP A 417 -10.67 2.24 20.77
CA ASP A 417 -9.92 1.68 21.88
C ASP A 417 -9.01 0.54 21.40
N GLN A 418 -7.91 0.30 22.14
CA GLN A 418 -6.87 -0.66 21.78
C GLN A 418 -7.42 -2.05 21.39
N ARG A 419 -8.46 -2.52 22.09
CA ARG A 419 -9.10 -3.82 21.87
C ARG A 419 -9.80 -3.95 20.51
N GLN A 420 -10.18 -2.84 19.88
CA GLN A 420 -10.92 -2.81 18.62
C GLN A 420 -10.08 -2.32 17.42
N ARG A 421 -8.83 -1.86 17.64
CA ARG A 421 -7.94 -1.36 16.59
C ARG A 421 -7.71 -2.35 15.45
N GLY A 422 -7.58 -3.64 15.75
CA GLY A 422 -7.40 -4.68 14.73
C GLY A 422 -8.58 -4.75 13.76
N ALA A 423 -9.81 -4.77 14.29
CA ALA A 423 -11.03 -4.77 13.49
C ALA A 423 -11.21 -3.46 12.69
N ALA A 424 -10.96 -2.31 13.32
CA ALA A 424 -11.02 -1.01 12.66
C ALA A 424 -10.02 -0.89 11.49
N ASN A 425 -8.79 -1.34 11.70
CA ASN A 425 -7.76 -1.39 10.66
C ASN A 425 -8.13 -2.39 9.55
N GLY A 426 -8.76 -3.52 9.89
CA GLY A 426 -9.31 -4.47 8.92
C GLY A 426 -10.35 -3.83 8.00
N ILE A 427 -11.36 -3.17 8.59
CA ILE A 427 -12.40 -2.43 7.84
C ILE A 427 -11.76 -1.37 6.94
N SER A 428 -10.85 -0.56 7.48
CA SER A 428 -10.13 0.50 6.76
C SER A 428 -9.37 -0.05 5.54
N MET A 429 -8.63 -1.15 5.72
CA MET A 429 -7.82 -1.76 4.64
C MET A 429 -8.67 -2.40 3.55
N THR A 430 -9.80 -3.03 3.92
CA THR A 430 -10.74 -3.59 2.94
C THR A 430 -11.43 -2.49 2.15
N ALA A 431 -11.93 -1.45 2.82
CA ALA A 431 -12.55 -0.28 2.17
C ALA A 431 -11.56 0.43 1.24
N MET A 432 -10.32 0.68 1.69
CA MET A 432 -9.29 1.28 0.85
C MET A 432 -8.97 0.41 -0.37
N SER A 433 -8.88 -0.91 -0.20
CA SER A 433 -8.61 -1.81 -1.33
C SER A 433 -9.74 -1.79 -2.37
N LEU A 434 -10.99 -1.61 -1.94
CA LEU A 434 -12.13 -1.49 -2.85
C LEU A 434 -12.02 -0.23 -3.70
N PHE A 435 -11.68 0.89 -3.08
CA PHE A 435 -11.47 2.15 -3.79
C PHE A 435 -10.25 2.08 -4.73
N LYS A 436 -9.15 1.44 -4.30
CA LYS A 436 -7.99 1.17 -5.17
C LYS A 436 -8.31 0.20 -6.32
N ALA A 437 -9.33 -0.65 -6.20
CA ALA A 437 -9.79 -1.50 -7.31
C ALA A 437 -10.58 -0.71 -8.36
N ILE A 438 -11.37 0.27 -7.93
CA ILE A 438 -12.13 1.14 -8.83
C ILE A 438 -11.18 2.04 -9.64
N GLY A 439 -10.10 2.54 -9.03
CA GLY A 439 -9.17 3.49 -9.63
C GLY A 439 -8.69 3.11 -11.03
N PRO A 440 -8.02 1.97 -11.25
CA PRO A 440 -7.50 1.58 -12.55
C PRO A 440 -8.60 1.29 -13.57
N ALA A 441 -9.69 0.61 -13.17
CA ALA A 441 -10.78 0.29 -14.08
C ALA A 441 -11.52 1.56 -14.56
N ALA A 442 -11.86 2.46 -13.64
CA ALA A 442 -12.48 3.73 -13.95
C ALA A 442 -11.52 4.65 -14.72
N GLY A 443 -10.25 4.70 -14.31
CA GLY A 443 -9.22 5.52 -14.93
C GLY A 443 -8.90 5.08 -16.36
N GLY A 444 -8.76 3.78 -16.60
CA GLY A 444 -8.56 3.21 -17.94
C GLY A 444 -9.76 3.44 -18.86
N ALA A 445 -10.98 3.25 -18.36
CA ALA A 445 -12.20 3.55 -19.10
C ALA A 445 -12.37 5.05 -19.42
N LEU A 446 -12.09 5.91 -18.44
CA LEU A 446 -12.09 7.36 -18.61
C LEU A 446 -11.04 7.78 -19.64
N PHE A 447 -9.84 7.21 -19.58
CA PHE A 447 -8.75 7.46 -20.52
C PHE A 447 -9.14 7.07 -21.94
N SER A 448 -9.64 5.85 -22.15
CA SER A 448 -10.12 5.40 -23.46
C SER A 448 -11.25 6.26 -24.00
N TRP A 449 -12.24 6.60 -23.16
CA TRP A 449 -13.33 7.48 -23.56
C TRP A 449 -12.84 8.88 -23.94
N ALA A 450 -11.89 9.43 -23.20
CA ALA A 450 -11.28 10.72 -23.50
C ALA A 450 -10.58 10.72 -24.86
N GLN A 451 -9.88 9.65 -25.23
CA GLN A 451 -9.22 9.53 -26.55
C GLN A 451 -10.22 9.54 -27.73
N THR A 452 -11.47 9.11 -27.53
CA THR A 452 -12.51 9.16 -28.57
C THR A 452 -13.08 10.56 -28.81
N ARG A 453 -12.74 11.55 -27.97
CA ARG A 453 -13.35 12.89 -27.93
C ARG A 453 -12.34 14.02 -28.05
N LEU A 454 -11.34 13.85 -28.91
CA LEU A 454 -10.30 14.86 -29.12
C LEU A 454 -10.85 16.17 -29.70
N ASP A 455 -11.90 16.12 -30.53
CA ASP A 455 -12.50 17.28 -31.19
C ASP A 455 -13.68 17.90 -30.40
N ALA A 456 -13.85 17.54 -29.12
CA ALA A 456 -14.97 18.04 -28.34
C ALA A 456 -14.83 19.53 -27.99
N ALA A 457 -15.90 20.30 -28.18
CA ALA A 457 -15.91 21.75 -27.92
C ALA A 457 -15.69 22.13 -26.43
N ILE A 458 -15.99 21.22 -25.50
CA ILE A 458 -15.84 21.43 -24.06
C ILE A 458 -14.99 20.29 -23.51
N LEU A 459 -13.84 20.64 -22.90
CA LEU A 459 -12.89 19.69 -22.30
C LEU A 459 -12.48 18.56 -23.26
N PRO A 460 -11.82 18.86 -24.39
CA PRO A 460 -11.37 17.85 -25.35
C PRO A 460 -10.30 16.91 -24.78
N GLY A 461 -10.39 15.63 -25.18
CA GLY A 461 -9.32 14.67 -24.97
C GLY A 461 -8.86 14.54 -23.52
N SER A 462 -7.55 14.66 -23.31
CA SER A 462 -6.89 14.57 -22.01
C SER A 462 -7.39 15.59 -20.99
N GLN A 463 -7.93 16.74 -21.41
CA GLN A 463 -8.46 17.75 -20.48
C GLN A 463 -9.63 17.23 -19.64
N MET A 464 -10.46 16.35 -20.23
CA MET A 464 -11.57 15.71 -19.49
C MET A 464 -11.06 14.81 -18.37
N ILE A 465 -9.97 14.10 -18.62
CA ILE A 465 -9.37 13.17 -17.67
C ILE A 465 -8.89 13.94 -16.44
N PHE A 466 -8.08 14.97 -16.66
CA PHE A 466 -7.55 15.82 -15.59
C PHE A 466 -8.65 16.63 -14.91
N PHE A 467 -9.69 17.04 -15.63
CA PHE A 467 -10.86 17.67 -15.00
C PHE A 467 -11.55 16.73 -14.00
N ILE A 468 -11.80 15.48 -14.38
CA ILE A 468 -12.44 14.51 -13.48
C ILE A 468 -11.53 14.19 -12.29
N LEU A 469 -10.23 13.99 -12.50
CA LEU A 469 -9.26 13.80 -11.41
C LEU A 469 -9.28 14.99 -10.44
N ASN A 470 -9.28 16.22 -10.97
CA ASN A 470 -9.40 17.44 -10.16
C ASN A 470 -10.70 17.53 -9.36
N VAL A 471 -11.82 17.09 -9.93
CA VAL A 471 -13.10 17.04 -9.21
C VAL A 471 -13.02 16.05 -8.05
N VAL A 472 -12.43 14.87 -8.28
CA VAL A 472 -12.23 13.86 -7.22
C VAL A 472 -11.31 14.40 -6.13
N GLU A 473 -10.21 15.08 -6.49
CA GLU A 473 -9.29 15.70 -5.54
C GLU A 473 -9.94 16.83 -4.75
N ALA A 474 -10.73 17.69 -5.40
CA ALA A 474 -11.48 18.75 -4.73
C ALA A 474 -12.48 18.16 -3.72
N ILE A 475 -13.16 17.07 -4.06
CA ILE A 475 -14.01 16.33 -3.13
C ILE A 475 -13.17 15.78 -1.97
N ALA A 476 -12.03 15.16 -2.24
CA ALA A 476 -11.13 14.63 -1.20
C ALA A 476 -10.72 15.71 -0.20
N VAL A 477 -10.30 16.88 -0.71
CA VAL A 477 -9.94 18.06 0.09
C VAL A 477 -11.13 18.56 0.90
N LEU A 478 -12.30 18.73 0.29
CA LEU A 478 -13.53 19.17 0.98
C LEU A 478 -13.91 18.23 2.13
N MET A 479 -13.73 16.93 1.94
CA MET A 479 -14.02 15.92 2.94
C MET A 479 -13.07 15.97 4.14
N THR A 480 -11.93 16.65 4.03
CA THR A 480 -11.06 16.88 5.20
C THR A 480 -11.60 17.95 6.15
N PHE A 481 -12.57 18.78 5.75
CA PHE A 481 -13.15 19.84 6.57
C PHE A 481 -14.34 19.34 7.39
N LYS A 482 -14.70 20.08 8.46
CA LYS A 482 -15.96 19.83 9.18
C LYS A 482 -17.15 20.19 8.27
N PRO A 483 -18.26 19.43 8.26
CA PRO A 483 -18.62 18.33 9.17
C PRO A 483 -18.14 16.93 8.74
N PHE A 484 -17.44 16.81 7.60
CA PHE A 484 -17.10 15.52 7.00
C PHE A 484 -16.07 14.75 7.81
N LEU A 485 -14.91 15.34 8.11
CA LEU A 485 -13.90 14.73 8.97
C LEU A 485 -14.10 15.18 10.42
N THR A 486 -14.47 14.23 11.29
CA THR A 486 -14.66 14.49 12.72
C THR A 486 -13.50 13.89 13.50
N LEU A 487 -12.79 14.74 14.25
CA LEU A 487 -11.75 14.29 15.17
C LEU A 487 -12.41 13.92 16.51
N ARG A 488 -11.98 12.81 17.12
CA ARG A 488 -12.35 12.49 18.52
C ARG A 488 -11.82 13.64 19.39
N HIS A 489 -12.72 14.35 20.08
CA HIS A 489 -12.32 15.28 21.12
C HIS A 489 -11.68 14.46 22.24
N GLU A 490 -10.43 14.78 22.58
CA GLU A 490 -9.73 14.19 23.74
C GLU A 490 -10.45 14.54 25.05
#